data_AF-A0AAV1XP69-F1
#
_entry.id   AF-A0AAV1XP69-F1
#
_cell.length_a   1.000
_cell.length_b   1.000
_cell.length_c   1.000
_cell.angle_alpha   90.00
_cell.angle_beta   90.00
_cell.angle_gamma   90.00
#
_symmetry.space_group_name_H-M   'P 1'
#
loop_
_entity.id
_entity.type
_entity.pdbx_description
1 polymer ?
#
loop_
_entity_poly.entity_id
_entity_poly.type
_entity_poly.pdbx_seq_one_letter_code
_entity_poly.pdbx_strand_id
1 'polypeptide(L)'
;MEEFEGQGYVQGAVHFAGLVIPIRGCAFTESMHKFMKMVEEEILRIQAQEGVALSLVKEIIEYFHGNLSKEEAHPFRIFLVVRDFLTVLDRVSKEVSMINERTIVSSAHRFLVLVNPLLPQPLNPMLPQPLPGLYGK
;
A
#
# COMPACT_ATOMS: atom_id res chain seq x y z
N MET A 1 21.37 64.30 58.24
CA MET A 1 21.25 64.75 56.83
C MET A 1 21.78 63.59 55.99
N GLU A 2 21.06 62.47 55.98
CA GLU A 2 21.46 61.22 55.31
C GLU A 2 20.16 60.48 54.98
N GLU A 3 19.53 60.77 53.84
CA GLU A 3 18.37 59.97 53.38
C GLU A 3 18.15 59.97 51.86
N PHE A 4 19.07 60.51 51.05
CA PHE A 4 18.82 60.70 49.61
C PHE A 4 19.60 59.76 48.68
N GLU A 5 20.54 58.93 49.16
CA GLU A 5 21.34 58.06 48.29
C GLU A 5 20.71 56.69 47.99
N GLY A 6 19.73 56.24 48.78
CA GLY A 6 19.14 54.90 48.62
C GLY A 6 18.21 54.74 47.43
N GLN A 7 17.47 55.79 47.06
CA GLN A 7 16.40 55.71 46.05
C GLN A 7 16.92 55.54 44.62
N GLY A 8 18.07 56.16 44.30
CA GLY A 8 18.73 55.99 43.00
C GLY A 8 19.24 54.57 42.76
N TYR A 9 19.70 53.90 43.82
CA TYR A 9 20.12 52.49 43.77
C TYR A 9 18.96 51.55 43.49
N VAL A 10 17.81 51.77 44.14
CA VAL A 10 16.61 50.95 43.93
C VAL A 10 16.05 51.16 42.52
N GLN A 11 15.94 52.41 42.06
CA GLN A 11 15.48 52.70 40.71
C GLN A 11 16.44 52.13 39.64
N GLY A 12 17.75 52.23 39.89
CA GLY A 12 18.79 51.63 39.06
C GLY A 12 18.71 50.11 39.03
N ALA A 13 18.47 49.46 40.17
CA ALA A 13 18.31 48.01 40.27
C ALA A 13 17.04 47.52 39.56
N VAL A 14 15.92 48.24 39.66
CA VAL A 14 14.67 47.93 38.94
C VAL A 14 14.84 48.07 37.43
N HIS A 15 15.51 49.13 36.98
CA HIS A 15 15.82 49.34 35.56
C HIS A 15 16.79 48.27 35.02
N PHE A 16 17.82 47.92 35.80
CA PHE A 16 18.80 46.90 35.44
C PHE A 16 18.17 45.50 35.44
N ALA A 17 17.32 45.18 36.42
CA ALA A 17 16.55 43.94 36.45
C ALA A 17 15.59 43.82 35.25
N GLY A 18 14.93 44.91 34.84
CA GLY A 18 14.08 44.94 33.65
C GLY A 18 14.84 44.80 32.32
N LEU A 19 16.13 45.15 32.29
CA LEU A 19 16.99 45.07 31.10
C LEU A 19 17.79 43.76 31.02
N VAL A 20 18.19 43.19 32.16
CA VAL A 20 19.13 42.04 32.27
C VAL A 20 18.43 40.73 32.60
N ILE A 21 17.20 40.74 33.14
CA ILE A 21 16.42 39.53 33.34
C ILE A 21 15.50 39.38 32.11
N PRO A 22 15.91 38.65 31.06
CA PRO A 22 14.98 38.28 30.02
C PRO A 22 13.87 37.47 30.69
N ILE A 23 12.65 38.01 30.67
CA ILE A 23 11.46 37.29 31.12
C ILE A 23 11.46 35.98 30.35
N ARG A 24 11.76 34.85 31.03
CA ARG A 24 11.89 33.51 30.42
C ARG A 24 10.65 33.07 29.62
N GLY A 25 9.52 33.77 29.76
CA GLY A 25 8.31 33.60 28.95
C GLY A 25 8.41 34.12 27.51
N CYS A 26 9.33 35.03 27.18
CA CYS A 26 9.42 35.62 25.84
C CYS A 26 9.75 34.59 24.76
N ALA A 27 10.73 33.71 25.02
CA ALA A 27 11.11 32.66 24.08
C ALA A 27 10.00 31.61 23.86
N PHE A 28 9.27 31.25 24.92
CA PHE A 28 8.12 30.35 24.81
C PHE A 28 6.98 31.01 24.03
N THR A 29 6.63 32.26 24.35
CA THR A 29 5.59 33.00 23.65
C THR A 29 5.92 33.19 22.17
N GLU A 30 7.16 33.55 21.82
CA GLU A 30 7.59 33.67 20.42
C GLU A 30 7.53 32.32 19.71
N SER A 31 7.99 31.25 20.36
CA SER A 31 7.93 29.89 19.80
C SER A 31 6.49 29.43 19.58
N MET A 32 5.60 29.70 20.53
CA MET A 32 4.18 29.38 20.43
C MET A 32 3.48 30.20 19.35
N HIS A 33 3.86 31.46 19.16
CA HIS A 33 3.32 32.30 18.08
C HIS A 33 3.72 31.77 16.70
N LYS A 34 4.99 31.37 16.51
CA LYS A 34 5.47 30.73 15.28
C LYS A 34 4.76 29.39 15.04
N PHE A 35 4.61 28.58 16.09
CA PHE A 35 3.86 27.33 16.02
C PHE A 35 2.41 27.55 15.58
N MET A 36 1.72 28.53 16.17
CA MET A 36 0.32 28.81 15.82
C MET A 36 0.16 29.19 14.34
N LYS A 37 1.04 30.06 13.82
CA LYS A 37 1.06 30.40 12.40
C LYS A 37 1.27 29.18 11.50
N MET A 38 2.22 28.31 11.84
CA MET A 38 2.42 27.07 11.07
C MET A 38 1.19 26.16 11.11
N VAL A 39 0.54 26.03 12.27
CA VAL A 39 -0.68 25.21 12.40
C VAL A 39 -1.82 25.79 11.56
N GLU A 40 -2.01 27.11 11.57
CA GLU A 40 -3.01 27.79 10.74
C GLU A 40 -2.77 27.52 9.25
N GLU A 41 -1.53 27.70 8.78
CA GLU A 41 -1.15 27.42 7.39
C GLU A 41 -1.35 25.93 7.03
N GLU A 42 -0.98 25.02 7.94
CA GLU A 42 -1.07 23.58 7.72
C GLU A 42 -2.52 23.09 7.68
N ILE A 43 -3.39 23.60 8.55
CA ILE A 43 -4.83 23.29 8.54
C ILE A 43 -5.44 23.71 7.19
N LEU A 44 -5.15 24.93 6.73
CA LEU A 44 -5.65 25.40 5.45
C LEU A 44 -5.16 24.53 4.29
N ARG A 45 -3.88 24.11 4.33
CA ARG A 45 -3.30 23.22 3.33
C ARG A 45 -4.00 21.85 3.33
N ILE A 46 -4.24 21.26 4.49
CA ILE A 46 -4.92 19.96 4.63
C ILE A 46 -6.37 20.07 4.12
N GLN A 47 -7.10 21.13 4.50
CA GLN A 47 -8.48 21.35 4.03
C GLN A 47 -8.56 21.53 2.52
N ALA A 48 -7.60 22.25 1.92
CA ALA A 48 -7.53 22.38 0.47
C ALA A 48 -7.30 21.02 -0.21
N GLN A 49 -6.38 20.21 0.33
CA GLN A 49 -6.12 18.87 -0.20
C GLN A 49 -7.31 17.92 -0.03
N GLU A 50 -8.00 17.98 1.11
CA GLU A 50 -9.25 17.25 1.36
C GLU A 50 -10.31 17.63 0.31
N GLY A 51 -10.50 18.93 0.05
CA GLY A 51 -11.45 19.42 -0.95
C GLY A 51 -11.15 18.91 -2.36
N VAL A 52 -9.87 18.88 -2.75
CA VAL A 52 -9.44 18.30 -4.03
C VAL A 52 -9.71 16.79 -4.07
N ALA A 53 -9.32 16.06 -3.02
CA ALA A 53 -9.53 14.61 -2.96
C ALA A 53 -11.01 14.24 -3.02
N LEU A 54 -11.88 14.95 -2.29
CA LEU A 54 -13.33 14.73 -2.31
C LEU A 54 -13.94 15.07 -3.67
N SER A 55 -13.46 16.12 -4.35
CA SER A 55 -13.90 16.45 -5.71
C SER A 55 -13.60 15.33 -6.70
N LEU A 56 -12.39 14.75 -6.63
CA LEU A 56 -12.02 13.61 -7.47
C LEU A 56 -12.88 12.37 -7.18
N VAL A 57 -13.16 12.09 -5.90
CA VAL A 57 -14.05 10.99 -5.53
C VAL A 57 -15.46 11.19 -6.10
N LYS A 58 -15.99 12.42 -6.03
CA LYS A 58 -17.29 12.76 -6.64
C LYS A 58 -17.29 12.54 -8.14
N GLU A 59 -16.26 13.01 -8.85
CA GLU A 59 -16.13 12.80 -10.31
C GLU A 59 -16.14 11.30 -10.66
N ILE A 60 -15.41 10.47 -9.91
CA ILE A 60 -15.40 9.02 -10.13
C ILE A 60 -16.78 8.40 -9.85
N ILE A 61 -17.43 8.78 -8.75
CA ILE A 61 -18.76 8.26 -8.41
C ILE A 61 -19.76 8.65 -9.50
N GLU A 62 -19.73 9.90 -9.96
CA GLU A 62 -20.58 10.39 -11.04
C GLU A 62 -20.33 9.62 -12.33
N TYR A 63 -19.08 9.38 -12.70
CA TYR A 63 -18.71 8.61 -13.89
C TYR A 63 -19.29 7.18 -13.86
N PHE A 64 -19.18 6.47 -12.73
CA PHE A 64 -19.63 5.08 -12.62
C PHE A 64 -21.13 4.93 -12.29
N HIS A 65 -21.74 5.87 -11.56
CA HIS A 65 -23.10 5.73 -11.03
C HIS A 65 -24.11 6.73 -11.62
N GLY A 66 -23.65 7.77 -12.33
CA GLY A 66 -24.47 8.77 -13.04
C GLY A 66 -25.24 9.76 -12.15
N ASN A 67 -25.77 9.33 -11.00
CA ASN A 67 -26.51 10.20 -10.08
C ASN A 67 -25.88 10.21 -8.67
N LEU A 68 -25.23 11.32 -8.34
CA LEU A 68 -24.55 11.55 -7.06
C LEU A 68 -25.50 11.46 -5.85
N SER A 69 -26.79 11.75 -6.01
CA SER A 69 -27.76 11.80 -4.90
C SER A 69 -28.07 10.44 -4.26
N LYS A 70 -27.78 9.32 -4.96
CA LYS A 70 -28.01 7.96 -4.43
C LYS A 70 -26.81 7.41 -3.65
N GLU A 71 -25.61 7.83 -4.00
CA GLU A 71 -24.36 7.28 -3.46
C GLU A 71 -23.68 8.23 -2.45
N GLU A 72 -24.18 9.46 -2.31
CA GLU A 72 -23.67 10.49 -1.38
C GLU A 72 -23.62 10.03 0.08
N ALA A 73 -24.45 9.06 0.47
CA ALA A 73 -24.47 8.51 1.82
C ALA A 73 -23.17 7.76 2.18
N HIS A 74 -22.44 7.21 1.20
CA HIS A 74 -21.24 6.41 1.44
C HIS A 74 -20.17 6.58 0.34
N PRO A 75 -19.56 7.76 0.23
CA PRO A 75 -18.64 8.12 -0.87
C PRO A 75 -17.39 7.21 -0.95
N PHE A 76 -17.03 6.52 0.13
CA PHE A 76 -15.88 5.61 0.14
C PHE A 76 -16.18 4.20 -0.37
N ARG A 77 -17.45 3.85 -0.65
CA ARG A 77 -17.81 2.51 -1.16
C ARG A 77 -17.13 2.18 -2.49
N ILE A 78 -16.89 3.18 -3.33
CA ILE A 78 -16.18 3.00 -4.59
C ILE A 78 -14.80 2.34 -4.39
N PHE A 79 -14.08 2.69 -3.33
CA PHE A 79 -12.77 2.10 -3.04
C PHE A 79 -12.86 0.62 -2.66
N LEU A 80 -13.89 0.23 -1.91
CA LEU A 80 -14.13 -1.18 -1.57
C LEU A 80 -14.45 -1.98 -2.83
N VAL A 81 -15.37 -1.47 -3.66
CA VAL A 81 -15.78 -2.12 -4.91
C VAL A 81 -14.58 -2.32 -5.82
N VAL A 82 -13.76 -1.28 -6.03
CA VAL A 82 -12.56 -1.36 -6.88
C VAL A 82 -11.55 -2.38 -6.32
N ARG A 83 -11.26 -2.33 -5.01
CA ARG A 83 -10.34 -3.28 -4.38
C ARG A 83 -10.81 -4.73 -4.54
N ASP A 84 -12.08 -4.98 -4.27
CA ASP A 84 -12.64 -6.33 -4.28
C ASP A 84 -12.70 -6.86 -5.73
N PHE A 85 -13.08 -6.01 -6.69
CA PHE A 85 -13.02 -6.33 -8.12
C PHE A 85 -11.61 -6.71 -8.57
N LEU A 86 -10.60 -5.90 -8.22
CA LEU A 86 -9.20 -6.17 -8.58
C LEU A 86 -8.68 -7.45 -7.93
N THR A 87 -9.12 -7.76 -6.70
CA THR A 87 -8.75 -9.00 -6.01
C THR A 87 -9.28 -10.23 -6.74
N VAL A 88 -10.54 -10.19 -7.18
CA VAL A 88 -11.12 -11.27 -7.99
C VAL A 88 -10.42 -11.38 -9.33
N LEU A 89 -10.15 -10.25 -10.00
CA LEU A 89 -9.46 -10.21 -11.29
C LEU A 89 -8.06 -10.82 -11.22
N ASP A 90 -7.30 -10.48 -10.18
CA ASP A 90 -5.97 -11.05 -9.93
C ASP A 90 -6.02 -12.57 -9.78
N ARG A 91 -7.00 -13.07 -8.99
CA ARG A 91 -7.19 -14.50 -8.78
C ARG A 91 -7.51 -15.23 -10.09
N VAL A 92 -8.50 -14.75 -10.86
CA VAL A 92 -8.89 -15.43 -12.10
C VAL A 92 -7.78 -15.37 -13.15
N SER A 93 -7.00 -14.28 -13.20
CA SER A 93 -5.84 -14.16 -14.08
C SER A 93 -4.78 -15.22 -13.76
N LYS A 94 -4.49 -15.43 -12.48
CA LYS A 94 -3.57 -16.48 -12.02
C LYS A 94 -4.09 -17.89 -12.33
N GLU A 95 -5.36 -18.16 -12.08
CA GLU A 95 -5.98 -19.46 -12.39
C GLU A 95 -5.85 -19.79 -13.88
N VAL A 96 -6.13 -18.82 -14.77
CA VAL A 96 -5.98 -18.99 -16.22
C VAL A 96 -4.53 -19.25 -16.61
N SER A 97 -3.56 -18.51 -16.04
CA SER A 97 -2.13 -18.73 -16.30
C SER A 97 -1.69 -20.15 -15.90
N MET A 98 -2.12 -20.61 -14.72
CA MET A 98 -1.81 -21.95 -14.22
C MET A 98 -2.41 -23.07 -15.07
N ILE A 99 -3.65 -22.89 -15.53
CA ILE A 99 -4.31 -23.85 -16.44
C ILE A 99 -3.58 -23.90 -17.78
N ASN A 100 -3.20 -22.74 -18.32
CA ASN A 100 -2.45 -22.64 -19.56
C ASN A 100 -1.10 -23.38 -19.46
N GLU A 101 -0.34 -23.15 -18.39
CA GLU A 101 0.94 -23.86 -18.15
C GLU A 101 0.75 -25.37 -18.00
N ARG A 102 -0.22 -25.83 -17.19
CA ARG A 102 -0.51 -27.26 -17.01
C ARG A 102 -0.95 -27.93 -18.30
N THR A 103 -1.71 -27.23 -19.14
CA THR A 103 -2.19 -27.75 -20.43
C THR A 103 -1.06 -27.85 -21.43
N ILE A 104 -0.14 -26.88 -21.49
CA ILE A 104 1.06 -26.91 -22.35
C ILE A 104 2.02 -28.04 -21.93
N VAL A 105 2.25 -28.19 -20.63
CA VAL A 105 3.10 -29.27 -20.10
C VAL A 105 2.44 -30.63 -20.39
N SER A 106 1.14 -30.78 -20.15
CA SER A 106 0.40 -32.03 -20.42
C SER A 106 0.31 -32.36 -21.91
N SER A 107 0.14 -31.36 -22.79
CA SER A 107 0.14 -31.58 -24.23
C SER A 107 1.53 -31.96 -24.74
N ALA A 108 2.60 -31.34 -24.26
CA ALA A 108 3.98 -31.71 -24.58
C ALA A 108 4.31 -33.13 -24.12
N HIS A 109 3.92 -33.52 -22.89
CA HIS A 109 4.10 -34.89 -22.39
C HIS A 109 3.27 -35.90 -23.19
N ARG A 110 2.02 -35.60 -23.52
CA ARG A 110 1.18 -36.48 -24.36
C ARG A 110 1.70 -36.57 -25.80
N PHE A 111 2.27 -35.49 -26.34
CA PHE A 111 2.89 -35.50 -27.66
C PHE A 111 4.12 -36.41 -27.67
N LEU A 112 5.01 -36.30 -26.67
CA LEU A 112 6.18 -37.19 -26.51
C LEU A 112 5.79 -38.66 -26.30
N VAL A 113 4.67 -38.93 -25.60
CA VAL A 113 4.14 -40.29 -25.42
C VAL A 113 3.51 -40.83 -26.72
N LEU A 114 2.78 -40.01 -27.47
CA LEU A 114 2.12 -40.43 -28.71
C LEU A 114 3.08 -40.57 -29.90
N VAL A 115 4.23 -39.88 -29.89
CA VAL A 115 5.27 -40.07 -30.94
C VAL A 115 6.16 -41.30 -30.71
N ASN A 116 5.94 -42.08 -29.65
CA ASN A 116 6.65 -43.35 -29.42
C ASN A 116 5.80 -44.66 -29.34
N PRO A 117 4.96 -45.00 -30.34
CA PRO A 117 4.39 -46.34 -30.46
C PRO A 117 5.14 -47.26 -31.45
N LEU A 118 6.21 -46.77 -32.13
CA LEU A 118 6.79 -47.49 -33.28
C LEU A 118 8.33 -47.50 -33.33
N LEU A 119 9.01 -47.61 -32.18
CA LEU A 119 10.41 -48.05 -32.19
C LEU A 119 10.45 -49.57 -31.97
N PRO A 120 10.83 -50.38 -32.98
CA PRO A 120 10.96 -51.82 -32.81
C PRO A 120 12.02 -52.11 -31.76
N GLN A 121 11.64 -52.85 -30.71
CA GLN A 121 12.62 -53.36 -29.76
C GLN A 121 13.59 -54.28 -30.53
N PRO A 122 14.91 -54.16 -30.34
CA PRO A 122 15.84 -55.08 -30.96
C PRO A 122 15.62 -56.48 -30.35
N LEU A 123 14.93 -57.33 -31.12
CA LEU A 123 14.87 -58.77 -30.88
C LEU A 123 16.29 -59.32 -30.92
N ASN A 124 16.83 -59.66 -29.76
CA ASN A 124 18.14 -60.28 -29.63
C ASN A 124 18.01 -61.77 -30.02
N PRO A 125 18.57 -62.23 -31.15
CA PRO A 125 18.30 -63.58 -31.68
C PRO A 125 19.05 -64.70 -30.93
N MET A 126 19.85 -64.35 -29.92
CA MET A 126 20.85 -65.24 -29.31
C MET A 126 20.50 -65.73 -27.90
N LEU A 127 19.21 -65.79 -27.54
CA LEU A 127 18.80 -66.50 -26.33
C LEU A 127 18.06 -67.80 -26.70
N PRO A 128 18.53 -68.98 -26.26
CA PRO A 128 17.84 -70.25 -26.51
C PRO A 128 16.44 -70.22 -25.89
N GLN A 129 15.43 -70.51 -26.69
CA GLN A 129 14.05 -70.68 -26.21
C GLN A 129 13.95 -72.02 -25.45
N PRO A 130 13.36 -72.08 -24.24
CA PRO A 130 13.05 -73.35 -23.59
C PRO A 130 12.00 -74.12 -24.42
N LEU A 131 12.29 -75.38 -24.75
CA LEU A 131 11.40 -76.28 -25.50
C LEU A 131 10.09 -76.55 -24.73
N PRO A 132 8.92 -76.52 -25.40
CA PRO A 132 7.64 -76.80 -24.77
C PRO A 132 7.34 -78.30 -24.76
N GLY A 133 7.23 -78.86 -23.55
CA GLY A 133 6.64 -80.18 -23.34
C GLY A 133 7.26 -80.92 -22.15
N LEU A 134 6.53 -80.96 -21.04
CA LEU A 134 6.30 -82.12 -20.16
C LEU A 134 5.79 -81.66 -18.79
N TYR A 135 4.49 -81.78 -18.57
CA TYR A 135 3.80 -82.09 -17.31
C TYR A 135 2.31 -82.17 -17.72
N GLY A 136 1.61 -83.31 -17.79
CA GLY A 136 1.77 -84.54 -17.01
C GLY A 136 0.81 -84.53 -15.81
N LYS A 137 -0.51 -84.55 -16.03
CA LYS A 137 -1.47 -85.58 -15.59
C LYS A 137 -2.89 -85.16 -15.93
#